data_AF-A0A932H963-F1
#
_entry.id   AF-A0A932H963-F1
#
_cell.length_a   1.000
_cell.length_b   1.000
_cell.length_c   1.000
_cell.angle_alpha   90.00
_cell.angle_beta   90.00
_cell.angle_gamma   90.00
#
_symmetry.space_group_name_H-M   'P 1'
#
loop_
_entity.id
_entity.type
_entity.pdbx_description
1 polymer ?
#
loop_
_entity_poly.entity_id
_entity_poly.type
_entity_poly.pdbx_seq_one_letter_code
_entity_poly.pdbx_strand_id
1 'polypeptide(L)'
;MGEVESAQTLKIVGSGVPRIDGIEKLTGRAIYGVDVQLPGMLFGKILRSPLAHARICNLNTDRARRVVGVRAVITGADTPGIKYGFFKAHNPRYADKLPLETKKVRFAGDEIAAVAAVDEDVAREA
;
A
#
# COMPACT_ATOMS: atom_id res chain seq x y z
N MET A 1 -54.62 -4.65 -23.45
CA MET A 1 -53.39 -3.86 -23.31
C MET A 1 -53.44 -3.24 -21.93
N GLY A 2 -52.74 -3.86 -20.96
CA GLY A 2 -52.78 -3.43 -19.56
C GLY A 2 -52.07 -2.10 -19.39
N GLU A 3 -52.71 -1.17 -18.70
CA GLU A 3 -52.12 0.11 -18.28
C GLU A 3 -50.86 -0.17 -17.47
N VAL A 4 -49.74 0.41 -17.92
CA VAL A 4 -48.50 0.42 -17.15
C VAL A 4 -48.71 1.41 -16.01
N GLU A 5 -48.82 0.87 -14.81
CA GLU A 5 -48.95 1.61 -13.54
C GLU A 5 -47.87 2.71 -13.47
N SER A 6 -48.29 3.95 -13.26
CA SER A 6 -47.39 5.11 -13.25
C SER A 6 -46.32 4.94 -12.17
N ALA A 7 -45.06 4.83 -12.58
CA ALA A 7 -43.94 4.71 -11.66
C ALA A 7 -43.93 5.89 -10.68
N GLN A 8 -43.93 5.59 -9.38
CA GLN A 8 -43.91 6.62 -8.34
C GLN A 8 -42.69 7.52 -8.51
N THR A 9 -42.90 8.84 -8.48
CA THR A 9 -41.81 9.83 -8.55
C THR A 9 -40.92 9.71 -7.31
N LEU A 10 -39.72 9.19 -7.51
CA LEU A 10 -38.72 9.03 -6.45
C LEU A 10 -38.02 10.38 -6.18
N LYS A 11 -37.88 10.74 -4.90
CA LYS A 11 -37.31 12.04 -4.49
C LYS A 11 -35.85 12.25 -4.90
N ILE A 12 -35.07 11.16 -4.99
CA ILE A 12 -33.63 11.17 -5.21
C ILE A 12 -33.22 10.50 -6.54
N VAL A 13 -33.92 9.44 -6.93
CA VAL A 13 -33.59 8.72 -8.17
C VAL A 13 -34.02 9.57 -9.37
N GLY A 14 -33.07 9.88 -10.25
CA GLY A 14 -33.29 10.74 -11.42
C GLY A 14 -33.13 12.24 -11.15
N SER A 15 -32.81 12.66 -9.92
CA SER A 15 -32.51 14.07 -9.60
C SER A 15 -31.00 14.31 -9.44
N GLY A 16 -30.54 15.51 -9.82
CA GLY A 16 -29.15 15.93 -9.65
C GLY A 16 -28.88 16.36 -8.20
N VAL A 17 -28.42 15.44 -7.36
CA VAL A 17 -28.13 15.72 -5.95
C VAL A 17 -26.63 16.00 -5.75
N PRO A 18 -26.24 17.03 -4.97
CA PRO A 18 -24.85 17.26 -4.61
C PRO A 18 -24.22 16.05 -3.93
N ARG A 19 -22.94 15.82 -4.21
CA ARG A 19 -22.17 14.71 -3.66
C ARG A 19 -21.93 14.93 -2.16
N ILE A 20 -22.22 13.92 -1.33
CA ILE A 20 -22.19 14.03 0.14
C ILE A 20 -20.81 14.44 0.70
N ASP A 21 -19.74 13.91 0.14
CA ASP A 21 -18.33 14.19 0.48
C ASP A 21 -17.76 15.37 -0.32
N GLY A 22 -18.58 16.08 -1.11
CA GLY A 22 -18.14 17.14 -2.01
C GLY A 22 -17.53 18.33 -1.28
N ILE A 23 -18.22 18.86 -0.27
CA ILE A 23 -17.76 20.04 0.47
C ILE A 23 -16.45 19.77 1.20
N GLU A 24 -16.31 18.64 1.90
CA GLU A 24 -15.10 18.32 2.65
C GLU A 24 -13.88 18.18 1.74
N LYS A 25 -14.03 17.54 0.58
CA LYS A 25 -12.95 17.38 -0.39
C LYS A 25 -12.56 18.69 -1.06
N LEU A 26 -13.54 19.52 -1.43
CA LEU A 26 -13.29 20.81 -2.07
C LEU A 26 -12.69 21.84 -1.12
N THR A 27 -12.96 21.72 0.18
CA THR A 27 -12.43 22.63 1.22
C THR A 27 -11.12 22.17 1.84
N GLY A 28 -10.60 20.99 1.46
CA GLY A 28 -9.42 20.39 2.08
C GLY A 28 -9.64 19.92 3.52
N ARG A 29 -10.90 19.75 3.93
CA ARG A 29 -11.27 19.27 5.28
C ARG A 29 -11.38 17.76 5.38
N ALA A 30 -11.45 17.07 4.23
CA ALA A 30 -11.44 15.62 4.20
C ALA A 30 -10.10 15.09 4.73
N ILE A 31 -10.16 14.17 5.70
CA ILE A 31 -8.99 13.52 6.28
C ILE A 31 -8.68 12.26 5.46
N TYR A 32 -7.49 12.22 4.88
CA TYR A 32 -6.95 11.05 4.17
C TYR A 32 -5.96 10.31 5.07
N GLY A 33 -5.61 9.08 4.69
CA GLY A 33 -4.69 8.25 5.47
C GLY A 33 -3.31 8.90 5.69
N VAL A 34 -2.87 9.77 4.79
CA VAL A 34 -1.60 10.52 4.90
C VAL A 34 -1.67 11.69 5.89
N ASP A 35 -2.87 12.15 6.24
CA ASP A 35 -3.08 13.25 7.20
C ASP A 35 -3.13 12.74 8.64
N VAL A 36 -3.27 11.43 8.83
CA VAL A 36 -3.37 10.79 10.15
C VAL A 36 -2.01 10.82 10.83
N GLN A 37 -1.98 11.30 12.07
CA GLN A 37 -0.82 11.24 12.95
C GLN A 37 -1.22 10.60 14.28
N LEU A 38 -0.44 9.60 14.72
CA LEU A 38 -0.67 8.88 15.97
C LEU A 38 0.56 9.01 16.88
N PRO A 39 0.38 9.04 18.22
CA PRO A 39 1.50 9.01 19.15
C PRO A 39 2.39 7.78 18.91
N GLY A 40 3.69 8.01 18.72
CA GLY A 40 4.66 6.93 18.45
C GLY A 40 4.59 6.33 17.04
N MET A 41 3.88 6.96 16.10
CA MET A 41 3.84 6.52 14.70
C MET A 41 5.25 6.50 14.09
N LEU A 42 5.56 5.42 13.37
CA LEU A 42 6.78 5.29 12.59
C LEU A 42 6.49 5.47 11.10
N PHE A 43 7.50 5.93 10.37
CA PHE A 43 7.45 6.12 8.93
C PHE A 43 8.14 4.95 8.24
N GLY A 44 7.38 4.32 7.34
CA GLY A 44 7.86 3.19 6.54
C GLY A 44 8.37 3.63 5.17
N LYS A 45 9.52 3.09 4.74
CA LYS A 45 9.99 3.16 3.35
C LYS A 45 10.38 1.78 2.85
N ILE A 46 10.19 1.56 1.55
CA ILE A 46 10.42 0.28 0.90
C ILE A 46 11.57 0.45 -0.10
N LEU A 47 12.61 -0.34 0.05
CA LEU A 47 13.65 -0.50 -0.95
C LEU A 47 13.08 -1.33 -2.11
N ARG A 48 12.98 -0.71 -3.29
CA ARG A 48 12.45 -1.33 -4.50
C ARG A 48 13.56 -1.63 -5.51
N SER A 49 13.36 -2.69 -6.28
CA SER A 49 14.25 -3.07 -7.37
C SER A 49 14.28 -1.99 -8.45
N PRO A 50 15.46 -1.51 -8.86
CA PRO A 50 15.59 -0.71 -10.08
C PRO A 50 15.61 -1.57 -11.35
N LEU A 51 15.72 -2.89 -11.21
CA LEU A 51 15.89 -3.82 -12.32
C LEU A 51 14.58 -4.51 -12.68
N ALA A 52 14.34 -4.64 -13.99
CA ALA A 52 13.18 -5.34 -14.52
C ALA A 52 13.19 -6.85 -14.20
N HIS A 53 14.34 -7.49 -14.09
CA HIS A 53 14.41 -8.91 -13.74
C HIS A 53 15.82 -9.31 -13.31
N ALA A 54 16.00 -9.74 -12.07
CA ALA A 54 17.32 -10.08 -11.54
C ALA A 54 17.25 -11.07 -10.38
N ARG A 55 18.33 -11.80 -10.14
CA ARG A 55 18.50 -12.58 -8.90
C ARG A 55 19.03 -11.67 -7.81
N ILE A 56 18.48 -11.82 -6.60
CA ILE A 56 19.02 -11.18 -5.40
C ILE A 56 20.11 -12.10 -4.88
N CYS A 57 21.37 -11.74 -5.15
CA CYS A 57 22.52 -12.54 -4.71
C CYS A 57 22.93 -12.21 -3.28
N ASN A 58 22.83 -10.94 -2.89
CA ASN A 58 23.18 -10.45 -1.56
C ASN A 58 22.35 -9.21 -1.22
N LEU A 59 21.99 -9.06 0.05
CA LEU A 59 21.30 -7.88 0.59
C LEU A 59 21.94 -7.54 1.95
N ASN A 60 22.72 -6.47 2.00
CA ASN A 60 23.32 -5.97 3.23
C ASN A 60 22.47 -4.84 3.82
N THR A 61 22.02 -5.00 5.07
CA THR A 61 21.18 -4.03 5.78
C THR A 61 21.92 -3.27 6.90
N ASP A 62 23.23 -3.50 7.06
CA ASP A 62 24.01 -2.99 8.19
C ASP A 62 24.06 -1.46 8.23
N ARG A 63 24.14 -0.81 7.06
CA ARG A 63 24.16 0.65 6.97
C ARG A 63 22.84 1.25 7.43
N ALA A 64 21.72 0.74 6.89
CA ALA A 64 20.37 1.18 7.26
C ALA A 64 20.13 1.02 8.77
N ARG A 65 20.55 -0.10 9.36
CA ARG A 65 20.39 -0.38 10.80
C ARG A 65 21.16 0.58 11.71
N ARG A 66 22.20 1.26 11.19
CA ARG A 66 23.05 2.18 11.96
C ARG A 66 22.58 3.63 11.88
N VAL A 67 21.63 3.95 11.00
CA VAL A 67 21.08 5.31 10.90
C VAL A 67 20.31 5.64 12.17
N VAL A 68 20.64 6.77 12.79
CA VAL A 68 20.01 7.22 14.04
C VAL A 68 18.52 7.48 13.78
N GLY A 69 17.65 6.89 14.60
CA GLY A 69 16.19 7.02 14.45
C GLY A 69 15.53 5.87 13.69
N VAL A 70 16.29 4.99 13.03
CA VAL A 70 15.77 3.72 12.53
C VAL A 70 15.39 2.81 13.69
N ARG A 71 14.20 2.20 13.58
CA ARG A 71 13.65 1.27 14.59
C ARG A 71 13.61 -0.16 14.09
N ALA A 72 13.41 -0.36 12.80
CA ALA A 72 13.45 -1.69 12.19
C ALA A 72 13.94 -1.62 10.75
N VAL A 73 14.68 -2.66 10.35
CA VAL A 73 14.95 -2.98 8.94
C VAL A 73 14.52 -4.42 8.74
N ILE A 74 13.54 -4.63 7.86
CA ILE A 74 12.95 -5.94 7.57
C ILE A 74 13.26 -6.35 6.13
N THR A 75 13.44 -7.64 5.94
CA THR A 75 13.73 -8.30 4.68
C THR A 75 12.73 -9.43 4.46
N GLY A 76 12.76 -10.08 3.31
CA GLY A 76 11.92 -11.25 3.09
C GLY A 76 12.15 -12.40 4.09
N ALA A 77 13.31 -12.45 4.76
CA ALA A 77 13.59 -13.42 5.83
C ALA A 77 12.75 -13.19 7.10
N ASP A 78 12.27 -11.97 7.31
CA ASP A 78 11.43 -11.58 8.45
C ASP A 78 9.94 -11.80 8.17
N THR A 79 9.60 -12.33 6.98
CA THR A 79 8.22 -12.61 6.58
C THR A 79 7.88 -14.10 6.71
N PRO A 80 6.59 -14.47 6.83
CA PRO A 80 6.17 -15.88 6.89
C PRO A 80 6.45 -16.70 5.61
N GLY A 81 7.03 -16.12 4.56
CA GLY A 81 7.23 -16.79 3.27
C GLY A 81 5.93 -17.09 2.51
N ILE A 82 4.81 -16.48 2.92
CA ILE A 82 3.49 -16.67 2.33
C ILE A 82 3.35 -15.73 1.14
N LYS A 83 3.07 -16.30 -0.04
CA LYS A 83 2.79 -15.50 -1.24
C LYS A 83 1.43 -14.80 -1.13
N TYR A 84 1.33 -13.64 -1.75
CA TYR A 84 0.10 -12.88 -1.94
C TYR A 84 -0.16 -12.64 -3.44
N GLY A 85 -1.39 -12.25 -3.77
CA GLY A 85 -1.82 -12.02 -5.14
C GLY A 85 -3.32 -11.73 -5.17
N PHE A 86 -3.78 -10.94 -6.14
CA PHE A 86 -5.17 -10.47 -6.23
C PHE A 86 -6.19 -11.62 -6.22
N PHE A 87 -5.87 -12.72 -6.91
CA PHE A 87 -6.76 -13.89 -7.02
C PHE A 87 -6.50 -14.98 -5.98
N LYS A 88 -5.67 -14.73 -4.96
CA LYS A 88 -5.37 -15.73 -3.91
C LYS A 88 -6.62 -16.22 -3.19
N ALA A 89 -7.60 -15.32 -2.98
CA ALA A 89 -8.87 -15.66 -2.32
C ALA A 89 -9.72 -16.67 -3.13
N HIS A 90 -9.58 -16.68 -4.46
CA HIS A 90 -10.28 -17.62 -5.34
C HIS A 90 -9.49 -18.91 -5.53
N ASN A 91 -8.16 -18.82 -5.63
CA ASN A 91 -7.28 -19.97 -5.70
C ASN A 91 -5.88 -19.60 -5.20
N PRO A 92 -5.36 -20.25 -4.15
CA PRO A 92 -4.00 -19.99 -3.64
C PRO A 92 -2.88 -20.14 -4.68
N ARG A 93 -3.10 -20.90 -5.76
CA ARG A 93 -2.12 -21.09 -6.84
C ARG A 93 -1.85 -19.82 -7.64
N TYR A 94 -2.74 -18.84 -7.62
CA TYR A 94 -2.54 -17.56 -8.31
C TYR A 94 -1.71 -16.56 -7.49
N ALA A 95 -1.27 -16.93 -6.28
CA ALA A 95 -0.33 -16.13 -5.52
C ALA A 95 1.11 -16.39 -6.01
N ASP A 96 1.72 -15.38 -6.62
CA ASP A 96 3.01 -15.48 -7.29
C ASP A 96 4.10 -14.62 -6.63
N LYS A 97 3.72 -13.66 -5.78
CA LYS A 97 4.61 -12.65 -5.19
C LYS A 97 4.76 -12.78 -3.68
N LEU A 98 5.97 -12.54 -3.17
CA LEU A 98 6.23 -12.41 -1.72
C LEU A 98 6.13 -10.95 -1.29
N PRO A 99 5.74 -10.63 -0.04
CA PRO A 99 5.69 -9.25 0.45
C PRO A 99 7.00 -8.49 0.26
N LEU A 100 8.13 -9.19 0.45
CA LEU A 100 9.49 -8.75 0.13
C LEU A 100 10.20 -9.92 -0.56
N GLU A 101 10.71 -9.70 -1.77
CA GLU A 101 11.35 -10.74 -2.57
C GLU A 101 12.70 -11.16 -1.97
N THR A 102 12.92 -12.47 -1.89
CA THR A 102 14.13 -13.05 -1.26
C THR A 102 15.15 -13.54 -2.27
N LYS A 103 14.69 -14.04 -3.42
CA LYS A 103 15.56 -14.75 -4.39
C LYS A 103 15.69 -14.01 -5.70
N LYS A 104 14.63 -13.35 -6.14
CA LYS A 104 14.52 -12.85 -7.50
C LYS A 104 13.44 -11.77 -7.59
N VAL A 105 13.78 -10.70 -8.30
CA VAL A 105 12.85 -9.66 -8.72
C VAL A 105 12.43 -9.95 -10.17
N ARG A 106 11.18 -9.65 -10.49
CA ARG A 106 10.47 -9.93 -11.73
C ARG A 106 10.04 -8.66 -12.47
N PHE A 107 10.07 -7.50 -11.81
CA PHE A 107 9.90 -6.19 -12.45
C PHE A 107 10.57 -5.05 -11.65
N ALA A 108 10.78 -3.92 -12.31
CA ALA A 108 11.29 -2.71 -11.68
C ALA A 108 10.20 -2.14 -10.76
N GLY A 109 10.50 -2.05 -9.47
CA GLY A 109 9.52 -1.72 -8.44
C GLY A 109 9.25 -2.86 -7.46
N ASP A 110 9.71 -4.09 -7.72
CA ASP A 110 9.58 -5.18 -6.75
C ASP A 110 10.21 -4.83 -5.40
N GLU A 111 9.49 -5.13 -4.33
CA GLU A 111 9.89 -4.83 -2.97
C GLU A 111 10.97 -5.82 -2.50
N ILE A 112 12.08 -5.32 -1.97
CA ILE A 112 13.24 -6.13 -1.56
C ILE A 112 13.43 -6.09 -0.03
N ALA A 113 13.32 -4.89 0.55
CA ALA A 113 13.44 -4.65 1.98
C ALA A 113 12.55 -3.46 2.38
N ALA A 114 12.33 -3.30 3.68
CA ALA A 114 11.66 -2.11 4.21
C ALA A 114 12.32 -1.63 5.50
N VAL A 115 12.21 -0.33 5.75
CA VAL A 115 12.68 0.35 6.95
C VAL A 115 11.50 1.00 7.65
N ALA A 116 11.50 0.99 8.98
CA ALA A 116 10.63 1.82 9.82
C ALA A 116 11.50 2.74 10.69
N ALA A 117 11.25 4.05 10.64
CA ALA A 117 11.98 5.06 11.40
C ALA A 117 11.06 6.09 12.07
N VAL A 118 11.63 6.92 12.94
CA VAL A 118 10.87 7.92 13.74
C VAL A 118 10.32 9.08 12.92
N ASP A 119 10.87 9.35 11.73
CA ASP A 119 10.42 10.36 10.79
C ASP A 119 10.65 9.92 9.34
N GLU A 120 10.06 10.63 8.39
CA GLU A 120 10.11 10.27 6.96
C GLU A 120 11.52 10.43 6.35
N ASP A 121 12.27 11.42 6.78
CA ASP A 121 13.59 11.73 6.20
C ASP A 121 14.61 10.69 6.63
N VAL A 122 14.61 10.29 7.90
CA VAL A 122 15.41 9.18 8.41
C VAL A 122 15.03 7.87 7.71
N ALA A 123 13.74 7.62 7.49
CA ALA A 123 13.30 6.43 6.75
C ALA A 123 13.76 6.44 5.28
N ARG A 124 13.96 7.63 4.68
CA ARG A 124 14.43 7.79 3.30
C ARG A 124 15.96 7.70 3.20
N GLU A 125 16.67 8.18 4.21
CA GLU A 125 18.14 8.10 4.29
C GLU A 125 18.64 6.65 4.45
N ALA A 126 17.91 5.87 5.25
CA ALA A 126 18.22 4.49 5.59
C ALA A 126 18.06 3.51 4.41
#